data_AF-A0A348ZEM6-F1
#
_entry.id   AF-A0A348ZEM6-F1
#
_cell.length_a   1.000
_cell.length_b   1.000
_cell.length_c   1.000
_cell.angle_alpha   90.00
_cell.angle_beta   90.00
_cell.angle_gamma   90.00
#
_symmetry.space_group_name_H-M   'P 1'
#
loop_
_entity.id
_entity.type
_entity.pdbx_description
1 polymer ?
#
loop_
_entity_poly.entity_id
_entity_poly.type
_entity_poly.pdbx_seq_one_letter_code
_entity_poly.pdbx_strand_id
1 'polypeptide(L)'
;EIVDGLSDANPGPGESKAPWKERKLTYLDHLATVEDDSILKVSCADKLHNARSILSDLNDPRVGVAVWDKFNASRDGTLWYYDSLVEIFERRLAETRLASEFAATVAAFHSVG
;
A
#
# COMPACT_ATOMS: atom_id res chain seq x y z
N GLU A 1 15.47 12.23 -4.47
CA GLU A 1 14.60 12.81 -3.43
C GLU A 1 13.16 12.29 -3.44
N ILE A 2 12.44 12.18 -4.56
CA ILE A 2 11.10 11.56 -4.55
C ILE A 2 11.16 10.02 -4.52
N VAL A 3 12.09 9.41 -5.25
CA VAL A 3 12.17 7.94 -5.41
C VAL A 3 12.51 7.22 -4.08
N ASP A 4 13.36 7.80 -3.24
CA ASP A 4 13.73 7.20 -1.95
C ASP A 4 12.59 7.29 -0.91
N GLY A 5 11.74 8.33 -0.97
CA GLY A 5 10.58 8.47 -0.08
C GLY A 5 9.38 7.59 -0.46
N LEU A 6 9.41 6.94 -1.63
CA LEU A 6 8.32 6.11 -2.14
C LEU A 6 8.59 4.61 -2.05
N SER A 7 9.82 4.20 -1.73
CA SER A 7 10.23 2.79 -1.72
C SER A 7 10.41 2.27 -0.29
N ASP A 8 9.73 1.16 0.05
CA ASP A 8 9.87 0.44 1.32
C ASP A 8 11.27 -0.18 1.57
N ALA A 9 12.23 -0.04 0.66
CA ALA A 9 13.61 -0.45 0.90
C ALA A 9 14.56 0.10 -0.16
N ASN A 10 15.59 0.82 0.27
CA ASN A 10 16.85 0.94 -0.46
C ASN A 10 17.97 0.45 0.48
N PRO A 11 18.13 -0.88 0.70
CA PRO A 11 19.19 -1.38 1.55
C PRO A 11 20.54 -1.01 0.93
N GLY A 12 21.50 -0.61 1.76
CA GLY A 12 22.85 -0.34 1.30
C GLY A 12 23.48 -1.58 0.64
N PRO A 13 24.49 -1.43 -0.23
CA PRO A 13 25.17 -2.57 -0.83
C PRO A 13 25.71 -3.50 0.26
N GLY A 14 25.20 -4.73 0.33
CA GLY A 14 25.63 -5.76 1.29
C GLY A 14 24.69 -6.00 2.48
N GLU A 15 23.62 -5.22 2.63
CA GLU A 15 22.64 -5.43 3.71
C GLU A 15 21.49 -6.35 3.28
N SER A 16 21.09 -7.24 4.18
CA SER A 16 19.85 -8.02 4.01
C SER A 16 18.65 -7.14 4.31
N LYS A 17 17.61 -7.21 3.47
CA LYS A 17 16.36 -6.48 3.72
C LYS A 17 15.79 -6.90 5.09
N ALA A 18 15.53 -5.93 5.96
CA ALA A 18 14.81 -6.15 7.22
C ALA A 18 13.49 -6.90 6.98
N PRO A 19 12.92 -7.64 7.94
CA PRO A 19 11.65 -8.35 7.79
C PRO A 19 10.53 -7.50 7.17
N TRP A 20 9.65 -8.13 6.38
CA TRP A 20 8.59 -7.41 5.64
C TRP A 20 7.77 -6.48 6.54
N LYS A 21 7.34 -6.97 7.71
CA LYS A 21 6.50 -6.22 8.64
C LYS A 21 7.21 -4.98 9.19
N GLU A 22 8.50 -5.08 9.50
CA GLU A 22 9.28 -3.96 10.00
C GLU A 22 9.38 -2.85 8.95
N ARG A 23 9.69 -3.21 7.69
CA ARG A 23 9.74 -2.22 6.60
C ARG A 23 8.40 -1.51 6.41
N LYS A 24 7.29 -2.26 6.48
CA LYS A 24 5.95 -1.67 6.37
C LYS A 24 5.62 -0.73 7.53
N LEU A 25 5.99 -1.09 8.77
CA LEU A 25 5.79 -0.22 9.92
C LEU A 25 6.58 1.09 9.79
N THR A 26 7.86 1.02 9.38
CA THR A 26 8.68 2.22 9.13
C THR A 26 8.07 3.11 8.07
N TYR A 27 7.55 2.52 6.99
CA TYR A 27 6.90 3.28 5.93
C TYR A 27 5.58 3.94 6.38
N LEU A 28 4.76 3.23 7.16
CA LEU A 28 3.53 3.78 7.73
C LEU A 28 3.84 4.96 8.67
N ASP A 29 4.87 4.84 9.52
CA ASP A 29 5.33 5.91 10.40
C ASP A 29 5.83 7.13 9.62
N HIS A 30 6.62 6.89 8.56
CA HIS A 30 7.06 7.93 7.65
C HIS A 30 5.88 8.67 7.00
N LEU A 31 4.91 7.95 6.43
CA LEU A 31 3.74 8.59 5.81
C LEU A 31 2.86 9.33 6.83
N ALA A 32 2.76 8.85 8.07
CA ALA A 32 2.01 9.53 9.11
C ALA A 32 2.61 10.91 9.47
N THR A 33 3.94 11.03 9.37
CA THR A 33 4.71 12.17 9.91
C THR A 33 5.33 13.07 8.85
N VAL A 34 5.41 12.65 7.59
CA VAL A 34 6.02 13.44 6.53
C VAL A 34 5.31 14.80 6.35
N GLU A 35 6.12 15.86 6.26
CA GLU A 35 5.64 17.24 6.14
C GLU A 35 5.30 17.60 4.69
N ASP A 36 5.97 16.96 3.72
CA ASP A 36 5.75 17.20 2.29
C ASP A 36 4.52 16.42 1.78
N ASP A 37 3.42 17.14 1.61
CA ASP A 37 2.18 16.62 1.02
C ASP A 37 2.36 16.03 -0.38
N SER A 38 3.38 16.41 -1.14
CA SER A 38 3.65 15.82 -2.45
C SER A 38 4.08 14.35 -2.34
N ILE A 39 4.86 13.99 -1.32
CA ILE A 39 5.26 12.61 -1.03
C ILE A 39 4.02 11.78 -0.70
N LEU A 40 3.13 12.30 0.15
CA LEU A 40 1.86 11.65 0.50
C LEU A 40 0.97 11.42 -0.73
N LYS A 41 0.79 12.43 -1.59
CA LYS A 41 -0.04 12.34 -2.79
C LYS A 41 0.53 11.35 -3.80
N VAL A 42 1.83 11.38 -4.04
CA VAL A 42 2.48 10.45 -4.98
C VAL A 42 2.44 9.02 -4.43
N SER A 43 2.67 8.84 -3.13
CA SER A 43 2.53 7.53 -2.47
C SER A 43 1.10 6.99 -2.60
N CYS A 44 0.09 7.80 -2.30
CA CYS A 44 -1.31 7.40 -2.41
C CYS A 44 -1.67 7.02 -3.86
N ALA A 45 -1.18 7.77 -4.86
CA ALA A 45 -1.40 7.47 -6.27
C ALA A 45 -0.75 6.14 -6.70
N ASP A 46 0.50 5.89 -6.31
CA ASP A 46 1.18 4.61 -6.53
C ASP A 46 0.40 3.45 -5.88
N LYS A 47 0.00 3.61 -4.61
CA LYS A 47 -0.72 2.56 -3.87
C LYS A 47 -2.11 2.32 -4.43
N LEU A 48 -2.80 3.35 -4.92
CA LEU A 48 -4.06 3.21 -5.64
C LEU A 48 -3.91 2.44 -6.95
N HIS A 49 -2.88 2.73 -7.74
CA HIS A 49 -2.60 1.95 -8.93
C HIS A 49 -2.37 0.46 -8.57
N ASN A 50 -1.50 0.21 -7.59
CA ASN A 50 -1.23 -1.15 -7.11
C ASN A 50 -2.50 -1.84 -6.59
N ALA A 51 -3.35 -1.12 -5.86
CA ALA A 51 -4.59 -1.66 -5.34
C ALA A 51 -5.56 -2.05 -6.46
N ARG A 52 -5.68 -1.23 -7.50
CA ARG A 52 -6.50 -1.52 -8.68
C ARG A 52 -5.99 -2.74 -9.44
N SER A 53 -4.68 -2.89 -9.59
CA SER A 53 -4.09 -4.09 -10.21
C SER A 53 -4.41 -5.35 -9.40
N ILE A 54 -4.30 -5.30 -8.07
CA ILE A 54 -4.67 -6.42 -7.19
C ILE A 54 -6.16 -6.75 -7.33
N LEU A 55 -7.03 -5.75 -7.32
CA LEU A 55 -8.48 -5.96 -7.48
C LEU A 55 -8.82 -6.57 -8.84
N SER A 56 -8.12 -6.16 -9.90
CA SER A 56 -8.27 -6.74 -11.22
C SER A 56 -7.87 -8.22 -11.24
N ASP A 57 -6.74 -8.57 -10.62
CA ASP A 57 -6.29 -9.96 -10.49
C ASP A 57 -7.26 -10.79 -9.63
N LEU A 58 -7.78 -10.23 -8.52
CA LEU A 58 -8.80 -10.87 -7.68
C LEU A 58 -10.08 -11.19 -8.45
N ASN A 59 -10.47 -10.31 -9.38
CA ASN A 59 -11.67 -10.48 -10.19
C ASN A 59 -11.45 -11.35 -11.43
N ASP A 60 -10.20 -11.69 -11.80
CA ASP A 60 -9.93 -12.63 -12.89
C ASP A 60 -10.18 -14.06 -12.41
N PRO A 61 -11.15 -14.81 -12.98
CA PRO A 61 -11.46 -16.19 -12.56
C PRO A 61 -10.29 -17.18 -12.70
N ARG A 62 -9.25 -16.82 -13.48
CA ARG A 62 -8.04 -17.64 -13.64
C ARG A 62 -7.01 -17.40 -12.54
N VAL A 63 -7.12 -16.29 -11.81
CA VAL A 63 -6.21 -15.91 -10.73
C VAL A 63 -6.94 -15.95 -9.40
N GLY A 64 -7.97 -15.11 -9.22
CA GLY A 64 -8.77 -15.06 -8.00
C GLY A 64 -7.93 -14.90 -6.75
N VAL A 65 -8.23 -15.68 -5.72
CA VAL A 65 -7.51 -15.67 -4.44
C VAL A 65 -6.04 -16.11 -4.56
N ALA A 66 -5.61 -16.74 -5.66
CA ALA A 66 -4.21 -17.08 -5.87
C ALA A 66 -3.31 -15.85 -6.08
N VAL A 67 -3.89 -14.65 -6.28
CA VAL A 67 -3.13 -13.39 -6.30
C VAL A 67 -2.30 -13.21 -5.02
N TRP A 68 -2.80 -13.69 -3.88
CA TRP A 68 -2.14 -13.51 -2.58
C TRP A 68 -0.80 -14.25 -2.51
N ASP A 69 -0.63 -15.33 -3.28
CA ASP A 69 0.61 -16.11 -3.32
C ASP A 69 1.77 -15.34 -3.98
N LYS A 70 1.48 -14.26 -4.70
CA LYS A 70 2.49 -13.37 -5.29
C LYS A 70 3.14 -12.43 -4.25
N PHE A 71 2.59 -12.34 -3.04
CA PHE A 71 3.05 -11.42 -2.00
C PHE A 71 3.98 -12.10 -1.00
N ASN A 72 4.94 -11.34 -0.48
CA ASN A 72 5.81 -11.79 0.61
C ASN A 72 5.09 -11.92 1.97
N ALA A 73 3.86 -11.42 2.07
CA ALA A 73 3.03 -11.49 3.26
C ALA A 73 1.78 -12.32 2.96
N SER A 74 1.15 -12.87 4.00
CA SER A 74 -0.15 -13.51 3.86
C SER A 74 -1.21 -12.52 3.36
N ARG A 75 -2.35 -13.04 2.90
CA ARG A 75 -3.55 -12.24 2.61
C ARG A 75 -3.85 -11.26 3.75
N ASP A 76 -3.98 -11.77 4.97
CA ASP A 76 -4.34 -10.93 6.13
C ASP A 76 -3.27 -9.88 6.44
N GLY A 77 -1.99 -10.22 6.27
CA GLY A 77 -0.91 -9.24 6.39
C GLY A 77 -0.99 -8.15 5.33
N THR A 78 -1.33 -8.52 4.09
CA THR A 78 -1.50 -7.57 2.99
C THR A 78 -2.72 -6.68 3.22
N LEU A 79 -3.85 -7.25 3.61
CA LEU A 79 -5.07 -6.51 3.97
C LEU A 79 -4.78 -5.51 5.10
N TRP A 80 -4.16 -5.95 6.20
CA TRP A 80 -3.76 -5.07 7.30
C TRP A 80 -2.92 -3.88 6.82
N TYR A 81 -1.96 -4.12 5.92
CA TYR A 81 -1.11 -3.05 5.39
C TYR A 81 -1.89 -2.04 4.55
N TYR A 82 -2.77 -2.52 3.67
CA TYR A 82 -3.61 -1.63 2.85
C TYR A 82 -4.64 -0.87 3.70
N ASP A 83 -5.25 -1.51 4.70
CA ASP A 83 -6.15 -0.85 5.65
C ASP A 83 -5.43 0.24 6.45
N SER A 84 -4.19 -0.04 6.90
CA SER A 84 -3.35 0.95 7.60
C SER A 84 -3.03 2.16 6.71
N LEU A 85 -2.82 1.94 5.41
CA LEU A 85 -2.62 3.03 4.45
C LEU A 85 -3.90 3.85 4.25
N VAL A 86 -5.07 3.20 4.24
CA VAL A 86 -6.37 3.91 4.14
C VAL A 86 -6.51 4.88 5.31
N GLU A 87 -6.27 4.43 6.54
CA GLU A 87 -6.35 5.29 7.72
C GLU A 87 -5.44 6.52 7.63
N ILE A 88 -4.22 6.35 7.12
CA ILE A 88 -3.27 7.46 6.97
C ILE A 88 -3.75 8.42 5.87
N PHE A 89 -4.10 7.92 4.69
CA PHE A 89 -4.49 8.76 3.57
C PHE A 89 -5.82 9.46 3.79
N GLU A 90 -6.82 8.82 4.40
CA GLU A 90 -8.07 9.48 4.74
C GLU A 90 -7.86 10.60 5.77
N ARG A 91 -6.99 10.39 6.76
CA ARG A 91 -6.67 11.42 7.76
C ARG A 91 -5.87 12.58 7.18
N ARG A 92 -4.87 12.30 6.33
CA ARG A 92 -3.91 13.31 5.83
C ARG A 92 -4.34 13.96 4.51
N LEU A 93 -5.18 13.30 3.72
CA LEU A 93 -5.61 13.72 2.37
C LEU A 93 -7.14 13.71 2.23
N ALA A 94 -7.88 13.93 3.34
CA ALA A 94 -9.35 13.86 3.42
C ALA A 94 -10.09 14.62 2.30
N GLU A 95 -9.58 15.80 1.93
CA GLU A 95 -10.19 16.68 0.92
C GLU A 95 -9.94 16.23 -0.53
N THR A 96 -9.20 15.13 -0.72
CA THR A 96 -8.81 14.64 -2.05
C THR A 96 -9.65 13.43 -2.48
N ARG A 97 -10.02 13.39 -3.77
CA ARG A 97 -10.64 12.20 -4.35
C ARG A 97 -9.72 10.98 -4.27
N LEU A 98 -8.41 11.19 -4.28
CA LEU A 98 -7.41 10.14 -4.26
C LEU A 98 -7.53 9.22 -3.05
N ALA A 99 -7.69 9.80 -1.84
CA ALA A 99 -7.88 9.03 -0.62
C ALA A 99 -9.19 8.23 -0.65
N SER A 100 -10.30 8.84 -1.08
CA SER A 100 -11.59 8.16 -1.17
C SER A 100 -11.62 7.03 -2.21
N GLU A 101 -10.94 7.21 -3.35
CA GLU A 101 -10.80 6.17 -4.38
C GLU A 101 -9.94 5.00 -3.89
N PHE A 102 -8.87 5.31 -3.14
CA PHE A 102 -8.03 4.30 -2.51
C PHE A 102 -8.82 3.49 -1.49
N ALA A 103 -9.52 4.15 -0.57
CA ALA A 103 -10.37 3.51 0.43
C ALA A 103 -11.43 2.60 -0.21
N ALA A 104 -12.14 3.09 -1.22
CA ALA A 104 -13.14 2.29 -1.93
C ALA A 104 -12.53 1.06 -2.64
N THR A 105 -11.35 1.19 -3.21
CA THR A 105 -10.64 0.07 -3.87
C THR A 105 -10.20 -0.98 -2.85
N VAL A 106 -9.65 -0.56 -1.71
CA VAL A 106 -9.23 -1.48 -0.64
C VAL A 106 -10.44 -2.15 0.02
N ALA A 107 -11.54 -1.44 0.24
CA ALA A 107 -12.79 -2.03 0.73
C ALA A 107 -13.28 -3.17 -0.17
N ALA A 108 -13.09 -3.06 -1.49
CA ALA A 108 -13.46 -4.12 -2.42
C ALA A 108 -12.63 -5.40 -2.23
N PHE A 109 -11.39 -5.35 -1.75
CA PHE A 109 -10.59 -6.55 -1.44
C PHE A 109 -11.28 -7.48 -0.44
N HIS A 110 -11.96 -6.89 0.54
CA HIS A 110 -12.65 -7.63 1.59
C HIS A 110 -13.97 -8.26 1.10
N SER A 111 -14.54 -7.74 0.01
CA SER A 111 -15.78 -8.25 -0.60
C SER A 111 -15.56 -9.41 -1.58
N VAL A 112 -14.33 -9.61 -2.05
CA VAL A 112 -13.98 -10.73 -2.93
C VAL A 112 -13.52 -11.91 -2.08
N GLY A 113 -14.46 -12.82 -1.82
CA GLY A 113 -14.29 -14.06 -1.07
C GLY A 113 -15.11 -15.18 -1.67
#